data_AF-A0A5P8P2B5-F1
#
_entry.id   AF-A0A5P8P2B5-F1
#
_cell.length_a   1.000
_cell.length_b   1.000
_cell.length_c   1.000
_cell.angle_alpha   90.00
_cell.angle_beta   90.00
_cell.angle_gamma   90.00
#
_symmetry.space_group_name_H-M   'P 1'
#
loop_
_entity.id
_entity.type
_entity.pdbx_description
1 polymer ?
#
loop_
_entity_poly.entity_id
_entity_poly.type
_entity_poly.pdbx_seq_one_letter_code
_entity_poly.pdbx_strand_id
1 'polypeptide(L)' 'MNDTQKDIKKTEINREDLEKKLEELNRILLGLNAFGSLELTDLHLISNYIRGAFNYKFLDDYLLDDKE' A
#
# COMPACT_ATOMS: atom_id res chain seq x y z
N MET A 1 30.99 9.30 -13.33
CA MET A 1 30.17 9.41 -12.10
C MET A 1 28.78 9.93 -12.44
N ASN A 2 27.97 9.17 -13.19
CA ASN A 2 26.64 9.63 -13.65
C ASN A 2 25.53 8.57 -13.53
N ASP A 3 25.89 7.32 -13.23
CA ASP A 3 24.93 6.22 -13.14
C ASP A 3 24.34 6.08 -11.73
N THR A 4 25.14 6.33 -10.70
CA THR A 4 24.72 6.23 -9.29
C THR A 4 23.61 7.24 -8.92
N GLN A 5 23.63 8.44 -9.50
CA GLN A 5 22.58 9.45 -9.26
C GLN A 5 21.26 9.14 -9.98
N LYS A 6 21.31 8.37 -11.07
CA LYS A 6 20.11 7.97 -11.84
C LYS A 6 19.32 6.88 -11.14
N ASP A 7 20.00 5.95 -10.47
CA ASP A 7 19.36 4.89 -9.68
C ASP A 7 18.79 5.40 -8.35
N ILE A 8 19.42 6.40 -7.72
CA ILE A 8 18.87 7.03 -6.51
C ILE A 8 17.51 7.71 -6.80
N LYS A 9 17.35 8.34 -7.97
CA LYS A 9 16.07 8.94 -8.40
C LYS A 9 14.94 7.92 -8.64
N LYS A 10 15.26 6.63 -8.82
CA LYS A 10 14.26 5.57 -9.01
C LYS A 10 13.63 5.13 -7.69
N THR A 11 14.24 5.50 -6.57
CA THR A 11 13.81 5.12 -5.22
C THR A 11 13.71 6.34 -4.29
N GLU A 12 13.51 7.54 -4.85
CA GLU A 12 13.04 8.67 -4.05
C GLU A 12 11.55 8.46 -3.79
N ILE A 13 11.26 7.71 -2.71
CA ILE A 13 9.93 7.70 -2.11
C ILE A 13 9.63 9.14 -1.75
N ASN A 14 8.75 9.77 -2.52
CA ASN A 14 8.32 11.12 -2.23
C ASN A 14 7.59 11.09 -0.89
N ARG A 15 8.22 11.67 0.14
CA ARG A 15 7.69 11.69 1.50
C ARG A 15 6.30 12.30 1.56
N GLU A 16 6.03 13.36 0.79
CA GLU A 16 4.71 14.00 0.74
C GLU A 16 3.65 13.08 0.13
N ASP A 17 4.03 12.29 -0.87
CA ASP A 17 3.14 11.29 -1.49
C ASP A 17 2.82 10.17 -0.48
N LEU A 18 3.82 9.73 0.28
CA LEU A 18 3.64 8.73 1.33
C LEU A 18 2.75 9.25 2.47
N GLU A 19 2.98 10.49 2.93
CA GLU A 19 2.16 11.14 3.96
C GLU A 19 0.70 11.25 3.51
N LYS A 20 0.44 11.66 2.25
CA LYS A 20 -0.92 11.70 1.68
C LYS A 20 -1.59 10.33 1.66
N LYS A 21 -0.88 9.30 1.22
CA LYS A 21 -1.39 7.92 1.19
C LYS A 21 -1.72 7.39 2.59
N LEU A 22 -0.95 7.79 3.60
CA LEU A 22 -1.22 7.42 5.00
C LEU A 22 -2.42 8.20 5.57
N GLU A 23 -2.55 9.49 5.29
CA GLU A 23 -3.71 10.28 5.70
C GLU A 23 -5.01 9.74 5.11
N GLU A 24 -5.00 9.35 3.84
CA GLU A 24 -6.16 8.78 3.17
C GLU A 24 -6.54 7.40 3.73
N LEU A 25 -5.55 6.53 4.01
CA LEU A 25 -5.77 5.27 4.73
C LEU A 25 -6.41 5.51 6.10
N ASN A 26 -5.91 6.48 6.86
CA ASN A 26 -6.46 6.82 8.17
C ASN A 26 -7.93 7.28 8.08
N ARG A 27 -8.28 8.08 7.06
CA ARG A 27 -9.68 8.49 6.82
C ARG A 27 -10.59 7.31 6.50
N ILE A 28 -10.12 6.36 5.69
CA ILE A 28 -10.85 5.13 5.37
C ILE A 28 -11.10 4.34 6.66
N LEU A 29 -10.07 4.11 7.46
CA LEU A 29 -10.19 3.38 8.73
C LEU A 29 -11.15 4.06 9.72
N LEU A 30 -11.12 5.39 9.81
CA LEU A 30 -12.07 6.15 10.64
C LEU A 30 -13.51 6.03 10.13
N GLY A 31 -13.71 6.05 8.80
CA GLY A 31 -15.02 5.84 8.19
C GLY A 31 -15.59 4.45 8.42
N LEU A 32 -14.75 3.42 8.31
CA LEU A 32 -15.13 2.03 8.58
C LEU A 32 -15.42 1.81 10.07
N ASN A 33 -14.63 2.42 10.95
CA ASN A 33 -14.84 2.35 12.40
C ASN A 33 -15.98 3.25 12.92
N ALA A 34 -16.72 3.96 12.05
CA ALA A 34 -17.82 4.84 12.47
C ALA A 34 -18.94 4.11 13.21
N PHE A 35 -19.08 2.79 12.98
CA PHE A 35 -20.08 1.93 13.62
C PHE A 35 -19.52 1.12 14.81
N GLY A 36 -18.26 1.32 15.19
CA GLY A 36 -17.63 0.67 16.35
C GLY A 36 -17.17 -0.77 16.13
N SER A 37 -17.26 -1.28 14.90
CA SER A 37 -16.76 -2.60 14.52
C SER A 37 -16.27 -2.61 13.08
N LEU A 38 -15.13 -3.25 12.84
CA LEU A 38 -14.67 -3.58 11.49
C LEU A 38 -15.28 -4.93 11.06
N GLU A 39 -15.95 -4.94 9.92
CA GLU A 39 -16.51 -6.14 9.31
C GLU A 39 -15.54 -6.78 8.31
N LEU A 40 -15.78 -8.05 7.95
CA LEU A 40 -14.98 -8.74 6.93
C LEU A 40 -15.02 -8.03 5.56
N THR A 41 -16.11 -7.32 5.25
CA THR A 41 -16.22 -6.48 4.05
C THR A 41 -15.24 -5.31 4.06
N ASP A 42 -14.90 -4.80 5.25
CA ASP A 42 -13.97 -3.68 5.43
C ASP A 42 -12.54 -4.10 5.11
N LEU A 43 -12.19 -5.36 5.38
CA LEU A 43 -10.90 -5.95 5.02
C LEU A 43 -10.65 -5.91 3.51
N HIS A 44 -11.69 -6.14 2.69
CA HIS A 44 -11.56 -6.10 1.23
C HIS A 44 -11.27 -4.67 0.74
N LEU A 45 -11.94 -3.69 1.34
CA LEU A 45 -11.76 -2.26 1.05
C LEU A 45 -10.35 -1.78 1.39
N ILE A 46 -9.87 -2.13 2.59
CA ILE A 46 -8.50 -1.81 3.05
C ILE A 46 -7.46 -2.49 2.15
N SER A 47 -7.66 -3.77 1.82
CA SER A 47 -6.73 -4.53 0.97
C SER A 47 -6.61 -3.95 -0.43
N ASN A 48 -7.73 -3.55 -1.04
CA ASN A 48 -7.74 -2.92 -2.36
C ASN A 48 -7.05 -1.55 -2.34
N TYR A 49 -7.28 -0.76 -1.30
CA TYR A 49 -6.58 0.52 -1.13
C TYR A 49 -5.06 0.31 -1.02
N ILE A 50 -4.61 -0.60 -0.16
CA ILE A 50 -3.17 -0.86 0.05
C ILE A 50 -2.50 -1.32 -1.25
N ARG A 51 -3.16 -2.21 -2.01
CA ARG A 51 -2.68 -2.66 -3.33
C ARG A 51 -2.51 -1.49 -4.30
N GLY A 52 -3.51 -0.61 -4.40
CA GLY A 52 -3.46 0.54 -5.31
C GLY A 52 -2.48 1.63 -4.89
N ALA A 53 -2.46 2.00 -3.62
CA ALA A 53 -1.68 3.13 -3.10
C ALA A 53 -0.19 2.79 -2.95
N PHE A 54 0.15 1.56 -2.56
CA PHE A 54 1.52 1.16 -2.27
C PHE A 54 2.10 0.20 -3.31
N ASN A 55 1.34 -0.12 -4.37
CA ASN A 55 1.70 -1.17 -5.33
C ASN A 55 2.07 -2.49 -4.62
N TYR A 56 1.39 -2.76 -3.49
CA TYR A 56 1.64 -3.90 -2.63
C TYR A 56 1.06 -5.16 -3.26
N LYS A 57 1.87 -6.19 -3.43
CA LYS A 57 1.41 -7.55 -3.77
C LYS A 57 1.32 -8.35 -2.49
N PHE A 58 0.23 -9.11 -2.31
CA PHE A 58 0.07 -9.96 -1.13
C PHE A 58 1.18 -11.03 -1.13
N LEU A 59 1.76 -11.31 0.03
CA LEU A 59 2.84 -12.31 0.17
C LEU A 59 2.42 -13.71 -0.32
N ASP A 60 1.12 -14.02 -0.32
CA ASP A 60 0.59 -15.29 -0.81
C ASP A 60 0.74 -15.49 -2.33
N ASP A 61 0.90 -14.40 -3.10
CA ASP A 61 1.14 -14.48 -4.55
C ASP A 61 2.58 -14.94 -4.88
N TYR A 62 3.51 -14.92 -3.91
CA TYR A 62 4.90 -15.38 -4.06
C TYR A 62 5.11 -16.84 -3.63
N LEU A 63 4.12 -17.50 -3.04
CA LEU A 63 4.21 -18.91 -2.64
C LEU A 63 3.76 -19.88 -3.73
N LEU A 64 3.43 -19.39 -4.92
CA LEU A 64 2.94 -20.21 -6.04
C LEU A 64 3.78 -20.19 -7.32
N ASP A 65 4.83 -19.36 -7.40
CA ASP A 65 5.72 -19.31 -8.58
C ASP A 65 7.03 -20.11 -8.43
N ASP A 66 7.21 -20.85 -7.31
CA ASP A 66 8.29 -21.84 -7.14
C ASP A 66 7.81 -23.27 -7.44
N LYS A 67 7.11 -23.46 -8.56
CA LYS A 67 6.89 -24.79 -9.15
C LYS A 67 7.12 -24.77 -10.67
N GLU A 68 8.29 -25.30 -11.00
CA GLU A 68 8.82 -25.78 -12.31
C GLU A 68 9.28 -24.75 -13.35
#